data_AF-A0AAW8WIJ0-F1
#
_entry.id   AF-A0AAW8WIJ0-F1
#
_cell.length_a   1.000
_cell.length_b   1.000
_cell.length_c   1.000
_cell.angle_alpha   90.00
_cell.angle_beta   90.00
_cell.angle_gamma   90.00
#
_symmetry.space_group_name_H-M   'P 1'
#
loop_
_entity.id
_entity.type
_entity.pdbx_description
1 polymer ?
#
loop_
_entity_poly.entity_id
_entity_poly.type
_entity_poly.pdbx_seq_one_letter_code
_entity_poly.pdbx_strand_id
1 'polypeptide(L)'
;MTSKNPESIKLINQVNKDMKIAALINLSVGTITLLTSIFLTAFKALLFPAIVTLILGVFYEYRIYKLKTKAWEHLDVLVTLALINLFFGAFIPVIFILFAVKNRHKANVLLGKSYLDNSRQK
;
A
#
# COMPACT_ATOMS: atom_id res chain seq x y z
N MET A 1 -0.29 23.38 19.99
CA MET A 1 -1.19 22.83 18.94
C MET A 1 -0.51 23.02 17.59
N THR A 2 0.16 22.00 17.05
CA THR A 2 0.75 22.09 15.70
C THR A 2 -0.39 22.16 14.68
N SER A 3 -0.58 23.32 14.03
CA SER A 3 -1.50 23.38 12.89
C SER A 3 -1.03 22.35 11.88
N LYS A 4 -1.86 21.36 11.59
CA LYS A 4 -1.52 20.33 10.61
C LYS A 4 -1.37 21.05 9.28
N ASN A 5 -0.17 21.04 8.70
CA ASN A 5 0.08 21.62 7.39
C ASN A 5 -0.99 21.06 6.41
N PRO A 6 -1.84 21.90 5.81
CA PRO A 6 -2.94 21.45 4.96
C PRO A 6 -2.46 20.62 3.76
N GLU A 7 -1.25 20.89 3.27
CA GLU A 7 -0.60 20.11 2.23
C GLU A 7 -0.27 18.68 2.70
N SER A 8 0.23 18.53 3.94
CA SER A 8 0.52 17.21 4.51
C SER A 8 -0.74 16.34 4.65
N ILE A 9 -1.89 16.95 4.99
CA ILE A 9 -3.18 16.26 5.04
C ILE A 9 -3.60 15.81 3.63
N LYS A 10 -3.47 16.69 2.63
CA LYS A 10 -3.78 16.37 1.24
C LYS A 10 -2.94 15.19 0.73
N LEU A 11 -1.64 15.17 1.03
CA LEU A 11 -0.75 14.06 0.68
C LEU A 11 -1.14 12.75 1.38
N ILE A 12 -1.49 12.79 2.68
CA ILE A 12 -1.95 11.60 3.40
C ILE A 12 -3.25 11.04 2.82
N ASN A 13 -4.19 11.90 2.42
CA ASN A 13 -5.41 11.48 1.75
C ASN A 13 -5.10 10.84 0.38
N GLN A 14 -4.12 11.36 -0.35
CA GLN A 14 -3.66 10.75 -1.59
C GLN A 14 -3.03 9.37 -1.36
N VAL A 15 -2.20 9.21 -0.31
CA VAL A 15 -1.64 7.89 0.09
C VAL A 15 -2.77 6.88 0.33
N ASN A 16 -3.82 7.28 1.07
CA ASN A 16 -4.97 6.40 1.32
C ASN A 16 -5.72 6.06 0.03
N LYS A 17 -5.85 7.00 -0.91
CA LYS A 17 -6.47 6.76 -2.20
C LYS A 17 -5.65 5.78 -3.04
N ASP A 18 -4.34 5.98 -3.14
CA ASP A 18 -3.43 5.10 -3.88
C ASP A 18 -3.47 3.68 -3.30
N MET A 19 -3.42 3.55 -1.97
CA MET A 19 -3.50 2.25 -1.29
C MET A 19 -4.87 1.59 -1.42
N LYS A 20 -5.96 2.36 -1.51
CA LYS A 20 -7.30 1.81 -1.80
C LYS A 20 -7.39 1.26 -3.22
N ILE A 21 -6.79 1.94 -4.18
CA ILE A 21 -6.71 1.44 -5.56
C ILE A 21 -5.88 0.15 -5.61
N ALA A 22 -4.73 0.12 -4.93
CA ALA A 22 -3.91 -1.09 -4.81
C ALA A 22 -4.70 -2.25 -4.16
N ALA A 23 -5.49 -1.96 -3.13
CA ALA A 23 -6.35 -2.94 -2.47
C ALA A 23 -7.38 -3.54 -3.43
N LEU A 24 -8.10 -2.69 -4.17
CA LEU A 24 -9.09 -3.13 -5.14
C LEU A 24 -8.47 -4.01 -6.22
N ILE A 25 -7.31 -3.61 -6.77
CA ILE A 25 -6.61 -4.39 -7.79
C ILE A 25 -6.17 -5.74 -7.23
N ASN A 26 -5.63 -5.78 -6.01
CA ASN A 26 -5.27 -7.03 -5.34
C ASN A 26 -6.47 -7.96 -5.17
N LEU A 27 -7.62 -7.42 -4.72
CA LEU A 27 -8.84 -8.21 -4.60
C LEU A 27 -9.34 -8.74 -5.94
N SER A 28 -9.36 -7.91 -6.99
CA SER A 28 -9.82 -8.30 -8.31
C SER A 28 -8.89 -9.34 -8.96
N VAL A 29 -7.59 -9.08 -9.00
CA VAL A 29 -6.61 -10.01 -9.58
C VAL A 29 -6.57 -11.31 -8.79
N GLY A 30 -6.49 -11.23 -7.46
CA GLY A 30 -6.50 -12.42 -6.60
C GLY A 30 -7.75 -13.28 -6.81
N THR A 31 -8.93 -12.67 -6.95
CA THR A 31 -10.18 -13.41 -7.21
C THR A 31 -10.15 -14.10 -8.57
N ILE A 32 -9.77 -13.38 -9.64
CA ILE A 32 -9.71 -13.93 -10.99
C ILE A 32 -8.69 -15.07 -11.05
N THR A 33 -7.50 -14.88 -10.48
CA THR A 33 -6.44 -15.90 -10.47
C THR A 33 -6.88 -17.11 -9.65
N LEU A 34 -7.53 -16.92 -8.50
CA LEU A 34 -8.02 -18.02 -7.66
C LEU A 34 -9.05 -18.87 -8.43
N LEU A 35 -10.06 -18.23 -9.02
CA LEU A 35 -11.10 -18.93 -9.79
C LEU A 35 -10.48 -19.70 -10.96
N THR A 36 -9.64 -19.03 -11.76
CA THR A 36 -8.96 -19.66 -12.90
C THR A 36 -8.12 -20.86 -12.46
N SER A 37 -7.43 -20.76 -11.31
CA SER A 37 -6.57 -21.83 -10.78
C SER A 37 -7.33 -23.00 -10.18
N ILE A 38 -8.57 -22.79 -9.71
CA ILE A 38 -9.46 -23.87 -9.24
C ILE A 38 -9.96 -24.70 -10.42
N PHE A 39 -10.38 -24.04 -11.51
CA PHE A 39 -10.97 -24.72 -12.66
C PHE A 39 -9.95 -25.29 -13.65
N LEU A 40 -8.76 -24.70 -13.76
CA LEU A 40 -7.75 -25.10 -14.74
C LEU A 40 -6.51 -25.69 -14.06
N THR A 41 -6.26 -26.98 -14.29
CA THR A 41 -5.12 -27.72 -13.72
C THR A 41 -3.77 -27.07 -14.01
N ALA A 42 -3.59 -26.49 -15.21
CA ALA A 42 -2.36 -25.80 -15.61
C ALA A 42 -2.00 -24.59 -14.72
N PHE A 43 -2.98 -24.03 -14.00
CA PHE A 43 -2.81 -22.84 -13.17
C PHE A 43 -2.78 -23.14 -11.67
N LYS A 44 -2.79 -24.41 -11.25
CA LYS A 44 -2.80 -24.78 -9.81
C LYS A 44 -1.64 -24.18 -9.01
N ALA A 45 -0.47 -23.99 -9.62
CA ALA A 45 0.68 -23.34 -8.97
C ALA A 45 0.40 -21.88 -8.55
N LEU A 46 -0.58 -21.22 -9.17
CA LEU A 46 -0.98 -19.85 -8.86
C LEU A 46 -2.01 -19.74 -7.72
N LEU A 47 -2.51 -20.87 -7.17
CA LEU A 47 -3.46 -20.86 -6.05
C LEU A 47 -2.89 -20.10 -4.84
N PHE A 48 -1.66 -20.42 -4.45
CA PHE A 48 -1.03 -19.79 -3.29
C PHE A 48 -0.78 -18.28 -3.52
N PRO A 49 -0.15 -17.84 -4.64
CA PRO A 49 -0.08 -16.42 -4.99
C PRO A 49 -1.43 -15.70 -5.00
N ALA A 50 -2.49 -16.34 -5.50
CA ALA A 50 -3.84 -15.75 -5.54
C ALA A 50 -4.38 -15.50 -4.13
N ILE A 51 -4.24 -16.48 -3.23
CA ILE A 51 -4.66 -16.35 -1.82
C ILE A 51 -3.89 -15.22 -1.13
N VAL A 52 -2.56 -15.15 -1.31
CA VAL A 52 -1.75 -14.07 -0.72
C VAL A 52 -2.21 -12.71 -1.24
N THR A 53 -2.45 -12.58 -2.54
CA THR A 53 -2.92 -11.34 -3.15
C THR A 53 -4.27 -10.91 -2.57
N LEU A 54 -5.20 -11.84 -2.37
CA LEU A 54 -6.49 -11.57 -1.72
C LEU A 54 -6.31 -11.10 -0.27
N ILE A 55 -5.49 -11.80 0.52
CA ILE A 55 -5.21 -11.45 1.92
C ILE A 55 -4.64 -10.04 2.00
N LEU A 56 -3.71 -9.67 1.10
CA LEU A 56 -3.17 -8.32 1.03
C LEU A 56 -4.25 -7.28 0.72
N GLY A 57 -5.12 -7.56 -0.26
CA GLY A 57 -6.25 -6.68 -0.58
C GLY A 57 -7.16 -6.42 0.62
N VAL A 58 -7.54 -7.48 1.34
CA VAL A 58 -8.36 -7.38 2.57
C VAL A 58 -7.61 -6.61 3.67
N PHE A 59 -6.32 -6.91 3.87
CA PHE A 59 -5.50 -6.22 4.86
C PHE A 59 -5.42 -4.71 4.59
N TYR A 60 -5.32 -4.30 3.32
CA TYR A 60 -5.24 -2.88 2.96
C TYR A 60 -6.56 -2.16 3.24
N GLU A 61 -7.70 -2.74 2.83
CA GLU A 61 -9.03 -2.20 3.14
C GLU A 61 -9.26 -2.10 4.66
N TYR A 62 -8.90 -3.14 5.40
CA TYR A 62 -9.00 -3.15 6.87
C TYR A 62 -8.20 -1.99 7.49
N ARG A 63 -6.94 -1.80 7.08
CA ARG A 63 -6.07 -0.73 7.58
C ARG A 63 -6.69 0.65 7.29
N ILE A 64 -7.15 0.87 6.06
CA ILE A 64 -7.75 2.14 5.63
C ILE A 64 -9.02 2.43 6.44
N TYR A 65 -9.91 1.44 6.60
CA TYR A 65 -11.15 1.57 7.35
C TYR A 65 -10.91 1.85 8.84
N LYS A 66 -10.03 1.06 9.48
CA LYS A 66 -9.85 1.11 10.94
C LYS A 66 -8.93 2.25 11.39
N LEU A 67 -7.85 2.52 10.66
CA LEU A 67 -6.80 3.46 11.07
C LEU A 67 -6.87 4.81 10.34
N LYS A 68 -7.62 4.91 9.23
CA LYS A 68 -7.86 6.14 8.47
C LYS A 68 -6.55 6.88 8.12
N THR A 69 -6.28 8.03 8.75
CA THR A 69 -5.09 8.86 8.48
C THR A 69 -3.78 8.25 8.99
N LYS A 70 -3.86 7.26 9.90
CA LYS A 70 -2.71 6.51 10.43
C LYS A 70 -2.49 5.18 9.72
N ALA A 71 -3.30 4.84 8.71
CA ALA A 71 -3.23 3.55 8.02
C ALA A 71 -1.87 3.25 7.40
N TRP A 72 -1.11 4.27 7.02
CA TRP A 72 0.18 4.14 6.33
C TRP A 72 1.24 5.07 6.93
N GLU A 73 1.29 5.12 8.26
CA GLU A 73 2.21 6.05 8.95
C GLU A 73 3.69 5.76 8.66
N HIS A 74 4.03 4.47 8.65
CA HIS A 74 5.39 3.98 8.46
C HIS A 74 5.67 3.67 6.99
N LEU A 75 6.75 4.26 6.48
CA LEU A 75 7.16 4.10 5.08
C LEU A 75 7.65 2.67 4.80
N ASP A 76 8.32 2.07 5.77
CA ASP A 76 8.87 0.71 5.72
C ASP A 76 7.78 -0.34 5.47
N VAL A 77 6.58 -0.12 6.02
CA VAL A 77 5.41 -0.97 5.76
C VAL A 77 5.03 -0.89 4.29
N LEU A 78 4.95 0.29 3.70
CA LEU A 78 4.62 0.46 2.27
C LEU A 78 5.67 -0.19 1.37
N VAL A 79 6.96 -0.02 1.68
CA VAL A 79 8.06 -0.65 0.92
C VAL A 79 8.01 -2.17 1.03
N THR A 80 7.79 -2.71 2.24
CA THR A 80 7.64 -4.15 2.45
C THR A 80 6.47 -4.71 1.65
N LEU A 81 5.33 -4.00 1.64
CA LEU A 81 4.18 -4.39 0.85
C LEU A 81 4.46 -4.38 -0.66
N ALA A 82 5.21 -3.39 -1.17
CA ALA A 82 5.63 -3.37 -2.56
C ALA A 82 6.50 -4.59 -2.92
N LEU A 83 7.45 -4.95 -2.05
CA LEU A 83 8.32 -6.12 -2.25
C LEU A 83 7.52 -7.43 -2.25
N ILE A 84 6.57 -7.58 -1.33
CA ILE A 84 5.68 -8.76 -1.32
C ILE A 84 4.89 -8.86 -2.62
N ASN A 85 4.27 -7.76 -3.09
CA ASN A 85 3.53 -7.79 -4.35
C ASN A 85 4.43 -8.13 -5.54
N LEU A 86 5.66 -7.60 -5.58
CA LEU A 86 6.63 -7.91 -6.63
C LEU A 86 7.02 -9.40 -6.63
N PHE A 87 7.25 -9.98 -5.45
CA PHE A 87 7.59 -11.39 -5.27
C PHE A 87 6.49 -12.32 -5.81
N PHE A 88 5.23 -11.94 -5.63
CA PHE A 88 4.07 -12.69 -6.15
C PHE A 88 3.63 -12.27 -7.56
N GLY A 89 4.41 -11.44 -8.27
CA GLY A 89 4.13 -11.04 -9.65
C GLY A 89 3.00 -10.01 -9.82
N ALA A 90 2.54 -9.38 -8.74
CA ALA A 90 1.48 -8.39 -8.75
C ALA A 90 2.02 -6.97 -9.06
N PHE A 91 2.45 -6.74 -10.30
CA PHE A 91 3.11 -5.50 -10.71
C PHE A 91 2.23 -4.25 -10.68
N ILE A 92 0.94 -4.37 -11.02
CA ILE A 92 0.04 -3.20 -11.10
C ILE A 92 -0.18 -2.57 -9.70
N PRO A 93 -0.51 -3.33 -8.63
CA PRO A 93 -0.55 -2.80 -7.26
C PRO A 93 0.74 -2.11 -6.82
N VAL A 94 1.91 -2.63 -7.21
CA VAL A 94 3.22 -2.05 -6.85
C VAL A 94 3.32 -0.59 -7.31
N ILE A 95 2.84 -0.26 -8.52
CA ILE A 95 2.88 1.11 -9.05
C ILE A 95 2.17 2.08 -8.09
N PHE A 96 0.98 1.72 -7.62
CA PHE A 96 0.21 2.54 -6.68
C PHE A 96 0.86 2.61 -5.30
N ILE A 97 1.45 1.50 -4.84
CA ILE A 97 2.19 1.48 -3.56
C ILE A 97 3.43 2.39 -3.65
N LEU A 98 4.12 2.45 -4.79
CA LEU A 98 5.26 3.36 -4.99
C LEU A 98 4.83 4.84 -5.01
N PHE A 99 3.68 5.17 -5.60
CA PHE A 99 3.10 6.51 -5.47
C PHE A 99 2.75 6.83 -4.01
N ALA A 100 2.17 5.87 -3.28
CA ALA A 100 1.92 6.01 -1.85
C ALA A 100 3.21 6.24 -1.04
N VAL A 101 4.30 5.52 -1.34
CA VAL A 101 5.62 5.73 -0.73
C VAL A 101 6.12 7.15 -0.98
N LYS A 102 6.10 7.60 -2.25
CA LYS A 102 6.55 8.95 -2.63
C LYS A 102 5.76 10.03 -1.91
N ASN A 103 4.43 9.91 -1.90
CA ASN A 103 3.54 10.88 -1.25
C ASN A 103 3.70 10.86 0.29
N ARG A 104 3.89 9.68 0.88
CA ARG A 104 4.12 9.54 2.32
C ARG A 104 5.46 10.13 2.74
N HIS A 105 6.51 9.92 1.95
CA HIS A 105 7.83 10.53 2.19
C HIS A 105 7.73 12.06 2.22
N LYS A 106 7.11 12.67 1.21
CA LYS A 106 6.87 14.13 1.16
C LYS A 106 6.08 14.61 2.38
N ALA A 107 5.03 13.89 2.77
CA ALA A 107 4.25 14.25 3.96
C ALA A 107 5.10 14.18 5.24
N ASN A 108 5.96 13.18 5.39
CA ASN A 108 6.85 13.06 6.55
C ASN A 108 7.86 14.21 6.64
N VAL A 109 8.42 14.65 5.50
CA VAL A 109 9.30 15.84 5.44
C VAL A 109 8.55 17.08 5.91
N LEU A 110 7.34 17.34 5.38
CA LEU A 110 6.53 18.49 5.80
C LEU A 110 6.12 18.44 7.28
N LEU A 111 6.00 17.25 7.85
CA LEU A 111 5.66 17.03 9.26
C LEU A 111 6.88 17.03 10.19
N GLY A 112 8.10 17.19 9.66
CA GLY A 112 9.34 17.10 10.46
C GLY A 112 9.58 15.70 11.05
N LYS A 113 8.98 14.66 10.45
CA LYS A 113 9.14 13.24 10.81
C LYS A 113 10.11 12.51 9.89
N SER A 114 10.82 13.24 9.04
CA SER A 114 11.80 12.65 8.13
C SER A 114 13.07 12.30 8.90
N TYR A 115 13.46 11.02 8.89
CA TYR A 115 14.74 10.56 9.45
C TYR A 115 15.97 11.11 8.72
N LEU A 116 15.78 11.79 7.58
CA LEU A 116 16.83 12.46 6.81
C LEU A 116 16.92 13.97 7.09
N ASP A 117 15.99 14.53 7.86
CA ASP A 117 15.99 15.97 8.15
C ASP A 117 16.84 16.28 9.40
N ASN A 118 18.16 16.26 9.24
CA ASN A 118 19.12 16.67 10.27
C ASN A 118 19.14 18.19 10.52
N SER A 119 18.33 18.99 9.81
CA SER A 119 18.32 20.45 9.97
C SER A 119 17.74 20.94 11.29
N ARG A 120 17.05 20.05 12.05
CA ARG A 120 16.42 20.37 13.35
C ARG A 120 17.15 19.80 14.57
N GLN A 121 18.33 19.20 14.38
CA GLN A 121 19.15 18.68 15.48
C GLN A 121 20.26 19.65 15.93
N LYS A 122 20.17 20.94 15.59
CA LYS A 122 21.07 21.99 16.09
C LYS A 122 20.30 23.05 16.85
#